data_AF-A0A9X8D4R4-F1
#
_entry.id   AF-A0A9X8D4R4-F1
#
_cell.length_a   1.000
_cell.length_b   1.000
_cell.length_c   1.000
_cell.angle_alpha   90.00
_cell.angle_beta   90.00
_cell.angle_gamma   90.00
#
_symmetry.space_group_name_H-M   'P 1'
#
loop_
_entity.id
_entity.type
_entity.pdbx_description
1 polymer ?
#
loop_
_entity_poly.entity_id
_entity_poly.type
_entity_poly.pdbx_seq_one_letter_code
_entity_poly.pdbx_strand_id
1 'polypeptide(L)' 'MTKHIRIENADTAPYKAQVQVQHKNPATGEWENAGDPVALSHPTAMVTDYLTSTRRLVVEELPADAA' A
#
# COMPACT_ATOMS: atom_id res chain seq x y z
N MET A 1 -9.12 1.31 17.07
CA MET A 1 -9.24 -0.10 16.65
C MET A 1 -8.06 -0.42 15.75
N THR A 2 -7.35 -1.51 16.02
CA THR A 2 -6.23 -1.97 15.18
C THR A 2 -6.68 -3.17 14.38
N LYS A 3 -6.36 -3.21 13.08
CA LYS A 3 -6.68 -4.33 12.20
C LYS A 3 -5.40 -4.80 11.54
N HIS A 4 -5.15 -6.10 11.50
CA HIS A 4 -4.07 -6.68 10.71
C HIS A 4 -4.64 -7.07 9.35
N ILE A 5 -4.00 -6.62 8.29
CA ILE A 5 -4.46 -6.83 6.91
C ILE A 5 -3.34 -7.40 6.05
N ARG A 6 -3.75 -8.13 5.02
CA ARG A 6 -2.88 -8.66 3.97
C ARG A 6 -3.43 -8.22 2.62
N ILE A 7 -2.56 -7.67 1.78
CA ILE A 7 -2.84 -7.33 0.39
C ILE A 7 -1.95 -8.22 -0.47
N GLU A 8 -2.55 -8.88 -1.44
CA GLU A 8 -1.88 -9.83 -2.33
C GLU A 8 -2.28 -9.49 -3.77
N ASN A 9 -1.30 -9.49 -4.67
CA ASN A 9 -1.60 -9.42 -6.10
C ASN A 9 -2.05 -10.81 -6.59
N ALA A 10 -3.36 -10.94 -6.80
CA ALA A 10 -3.96 -12.14 -7.38
C ALA A 10 -4.15 -12.03 -8.91
N ASP A 11 -3.77 -10.90 -9.51
CA ASP A 11 -3.92 -10.68 -10.94
C ASP A 11 -2.81 -11.38 -11.73
N THR A 12 -3.18 -11.90 -12.90
CA THR A 12 -2.28 -12.46 -13.90
C THR A 12 -1.98 -11.47 -15.04
N ALA A 13 -2.69 -10.35 -15.08
CA ALA A 13 -2.49 -9.27 -16.01
C ALA A 13 -1.13 -8.56 -15.78
N PRO A 14 -0.62 -7.82 -16.78
CA PRO A 14 0.66 -7.12 -16.65
C PRO A 14 0.60 -5.91 -15.70
N TYR A 15 -0.59 -5.52 -15.23
CA TYR A 15 -0.75 -4.42 -14.29
C TYR A 15 -0.03 -4.72 -12.97
N LYS A 16 0.77 -3.75 -12.52
CA LYS A 16 1.51 -3.84 -11.27
C LYS A 16 0.78 -3.00 -10.24
N ALA A 17 0.62 -3.50 -9.03
CA ALA A 17 0.09 -2.69 -7.93
C ALA A 17 1.25 -2.25 -7.02
N GLN A 18 1.12 -1.09 -6.39
CA GLN A 18 1.96 -0.70 -5.26
C GLN A 18 1.11 -0.36 -4.04
N VAL A 19 1.70 -0.56 -2.86
CA VAL A 19 1.07 -0.22 -1.59
C VAL A 19 1.96 0.77 -0.86
N GLN A 20 1.43 1.97 -0.62
CA GLN A 20 2.07 3.00 0.19
C GLN A 20 1.42 3.06 1.57
N VAL A 21 2.23 2.96 2.61
CA VAL A 21 1.79 3.21 3.98
C VAL A 21 1.78 4.71 4.22
N GLN A 22 0.71 5.24 4.82
CA GLN A 22 0.64 6.63 5.22
C GLN A 22 0.21 6.78 6.68
N HIS A 23 0.83 7.74 7.36
CA HIS A 23 0.46 8.14 8.72
C HIS A 23 -0.22 9.50 8.72
N LYS A 24 -1.18 9.67 9.63
CA LYS A 24 -1.78 10.97 9.88
C LYS A 24 -0.85 11.77 10.80
N ASN A 25 -0.34 12.90 10.31
CA ASN A 25 0.42 13.83 11.12
C ASN A 25 -0.50 14.39 12.23
N PRO A 26 -0.14 14.25 13.52
CA PRO A 26 -1.01 14.67 14.61
C PRO A 26 -1.11 16.20 14.76
N ALA A 27 -0.16 16.97 14.23
CA ALA A 27 -0.14 18.42 14.30
C ALA A 27 -0.93 19.07 13.17
N THR A 28 -0.79 18.58 11.93
CA THR A 28 -1.44 19.17 10.74
C THR A 28 -2.72 18.45 10.35
N GLY A 29 -2.86 17.18 10.74
CA GLY A 29 -3.95 16.30 10.30
C GLY A 29 -3.78 15.76 8.88
N GLU A 30 -2.70 16.12 8.20
CA GLU A 30 -2.38 15.66 6.84
C GLU A 30 -1.86 14.22 6.85
N TRP A 31 -1.94 13.55 5.70
CA TRP A 31 -1.43 12.19 5.53
C TRP A 31 -0.08 12.23 4.84
N GLU A 32 0.91 11.61 5.46
CA GLU A 32 2.30 11.59 5.00
C GLU A 32 2.76 10.15 4.72
N ASN A 33 3.57 9.97 3.69
CA ASN A 33 4.16 8.67 3.36
C ASN A 33 5.08 8.20 4.48
N ALA A 34 4.88 6.97 4.93
CA ALA A 34 5.68 6.31 5.94
C ALA A 34 6.54 5.23 5.28
N GLY A 35 7.76 5.60 4.90
CA GLY A 35 8.68 4.72 4.17
C GLY A 35 8.34 4.59 2.69
N ASP A 36 9.10 3.72 2.02
CA ASP A 36 8.97 3.49 0.58
C ASP A 36 7.75 2.61 0.25
N PRO A 37 7.14 2.81 -0.93
CA PRO A 37 6.04 1.97 -1.37
C PRO A 37 6.53 0.55 -1.65
N VAL A 38 5.67 -0.44 -1.35
CA VAL A 38 5.94 -1.85 -1.63
C VAL A 38 5.29 -2.22 -2.95
N ALA A 39 6.11 -2.59 -3.94
CA ALA A 39 5.62 -3.08 -5.22
C ALA A 39 5.11 -4.53 -5.10
N LEU A 40 3.89 -4.77 -5.56
CA LEU A 40 3.28 -6.08 -5.72
C LEU A 40 3.35 -6.50 -7.19
N SER A 41 4.59 -6.68 -7.70
CA SER A 41 4.88 -6.71 -9.13
C SER A 41 4.69 -8.07 -9.83
N HIS A 42 4.34 -9.12 -9.10
CA HIS A 42 4.09 -10.44 -9.66
C HIS A 42 2.93 -11.13 -8.92
N PRO A 43 2.30 -12.15 -9.53
CA PRO A 43 1.29 -12.95 -8.84
C PRO A 43 1.83 -13.47 -7.51
N THR A 44 0.99 -13.49 -6.48
CA THR A 44 1.31 -13.88 -5.09
C THR A 44 2.26 -12.94 -4.34
N ALA A 45 2.76 -11.87 -4.97
CA ALA A 45 3.44 -10.81 -4.24
C ALA A 45 2.47 -10.24 -3.20
N MET A 46 2.93 -10.14 -1.95
CA MET A 46 2.06 -9.76 -0.85
C MET A 46 2.76 -8.80 0.11
N VAL A 47 1.94 -7.99 0.78
CA VAL A 47 2.34 -7.16 1.90
C VAL A 47 1.34 -7.34 3.05
N THR A 48 1.85 -7.35 4.26
CA THR A 48 1.05 -7.38 5.49
C THR A 48 1.34 -6.13 6.31
N ASP A 49 0.30 -5.47 6.79
CA ASP A 49 0.44 -4.31 7.67
C ASP A 49 -0.74 -4.19 8.62
N TYR A 50 -0.63 -3.27 9.56
CA TYR A 50 -1.67 -2.89 10.49
C TYR A 50 -2.35 -1.59 10.05
N LEU A 51 -3.67 -1.54 10.11
CA LEU A 51 -4.44 -0.31 10.03
C LEU A 51 -4.81 0.17 11.43
N THR A 52 -4.75 1.49 11.62
CA THR A 52 -5.21 2.17 12.84
C THR A 52 -5.98 3.43 12.43
N SER A 53 -6.51 4.19 13.40
CA SER A 53 -7.14 5.48 13.10
C SER A 53 -6.17 6.54 12.55
N THR A 54 -4.86 6.31 12.67
CA THR A 54 -3.80 7.21 12.20
C THR A 54 -2.89 6.57 11.17
N ARG A 55 -3.19 5.35 10.71
CA ARG A 55 -2.44 4.66 9.65
C ARG A 55 -3.42 4.15 8.59
N ARG A 56 -3.15 4.50 7.34
CA ARG A 56 -3.87 3.98 6.17
C ARG A 56 -2.89 3.35 5.18
N LEU A 57 -3.43 2.49 4.32
CA LEU A 57 -2.73 2.02 3.13
C LEU A 57 -3.37 2.68 1.90
N VAL A 58 -2.54 3.14 0.98
CA VAL A 58 -2.94 3.61 -0.34
C VAL A 58 -2.49 2.56 -1.35
N VAL A 59 -3.44 2.01 -2.09
CA VAL A 59 -3.18 1.00 -3.13
C VAL A 59 -3.39 1.66 -4.47
N GLU A 60 -2.36 1.61 -5.31
CA GLU A 60 -2.37 2.25 -6.63
C GLU A 60 -2.00 1.23 -7.69
N GLU A 61 -2.70 1.28 -8.82
CA GLU A 61 -2.29 0.58 -10.02
C GLU A 61 -1.21 1.41 -10.72
N LEU A 62 -0.10 0.75 -11.05
CA LEU A 62 0.98 1.33 -11.82
C LEU A 62 0.67 1.19 -13.31
N PRO A 63 1.06 2.17 -14.14
CA PRO A 63 1.00 2.04 -15.59
C PRO A 63 1.73 0.77 -16.05
N ALA A 64 1.25 0.15 -17.13
CA ALA A 64 1.84 -1.07 -17.70
C ALA A 64 3.35 -0.93 -18.03
N ASP A 65 3.83 0.30 -18.22
CA ASP A 65 5.21 0.65 -18.58
C ASP A 65 6.06 1.17 -17.41
N ALA A 66 5.57 1.11 -16.16
CA ALA A 66 6.36 1.51 -15.00
C ALA A 66 7.44 0.44 -14.71
N ALA A 67 8.69 0.76 -15.08
CA ALA A 67 9.88 -0.07 -14.95
C ALA A 67 10.38 -0.24 -13.51
#